data_AF-A0A3D6A5F6-F1
#
_entry.id   AF-A0A3D6A5F6-F1
#
_cell.length_a   1.000
_cell.length_b   1.000
_cell.length_c   1.000
_cell.angle_alpha   90.00
_cell.angle_beta   90.00
_cell.angle_gamma   90.00
#
_symmetry.space_group_name_H-M   'P 1'
#
loop_
_entity.id
_entity.type
_entity.pdbx_description
1 polymer ?
#
loop_
_entity_poly.entity_id
_entity_poly.type
_entity_poly.pdbx_seq_one_letter_code
_entity_poly.pdbx_strand_id
1 'polypeptide(L)'
;DNCSFVENDASASGSYGGALYFGGNSDVQISNSLFLKNHANDGGAFTSMGASNISFLQCRFIGNEANASSTSEGGVGLLASDANQTKFINCLLSDNSASYRNGVLKIVGHSRFVNCTLVRNTAIEYGGISILFSGQSIDFENSILWQNSAGNQGSDLYNYQGSVSANHCILDPSKSLGTISGSDNNDSDPLFNDSDGSDGIAGNEDDDYTLQATSPAIDQANAAALDYSTTDILGKVRYGSAPDIGAYEYRVNSAPVIGSGSTYSLSSNEDETASYTFSASDIDGDDLIWSISSSSTNGTVSIAADSGLAIYHPNLNWYGTDSFSVLVSDGTSTATTTVSVSVASLDDPPTVISAIPDQSMNEDQGNLSIDLSEFFNDPDSLDSFTFSATSSDESLAVPTISGSDLVLSLLSNQFGTSIISINA
;
A
#
# COMPACT_ATOMS: atom_id res chain seq x y z
N ASP A 1 12.68 -3.11 18.32
CA ASP A 1 12.24 -2.90 16.94
C ASP A 1 10.73 -2.94 16.87
N ASN A 2 10.11 -2.06 16.09
CA ASN A 2 8.65 -2.04 15.85
C ASN A 2 7.80 -1.91 17.13
N CYS A 3 8.29 -1.17 18.13
CA CYS A 3 7.56 -0.94 19.38
C CYS A 3 6.70 0.34 19.29
N SER A 4 5.60 0.37 20.02
CA SER A 4 4.77 1.57 20.20
C SER A 4 4.64 1.89 21.69
N PHE A 5 5.15 3.06 22.09
CA PHE A 5 5.09 3.60 23.44
C PHE A 5 4.15 4.81 23.42
N VAL A 6 2.91 4.59 23.84
CA VAL A 6 1.83 5.58 23.70
C VAL A 6 1.29 5.93 25.08
N GLU A 7 1.21 7.23 25.37
CA GLU A 7 0.55 7.78 26.56
C GLU A 7 1.05 7.18 27.89
N ASN A 8 2.33 6.82 27.98
CA ASN A 8 2.91 6.39 29.25
C ASN A 8 3.11 7.61 30.16
N ASP A 9 2.72 7.49 31.43
CA ASP A 9 2.75 8.61 32.39
C ASP A 9 3.62 8.30 33.62
N ALA A 10 4.70 9.07 33.76
CA ALA A 10 5.58 9.10 34.92
C ALA A 10 5.46 10.46 35.66
N SER A 11 4.25 10.79 36.14
CA SER A 11 3.89 12.10 36.70
C SER A 11 4.36 12.41 38.12
N ALA A 12 4.95 11.46 38.85
CA ALA A 12 5.46 11.76 40.19
C ALA A 12 6.73 12.63 40.12
N SER A 13 6.84 13.63 41.00
CA SER A 13 8.05 14.48 41.07
C SER A 13 9.31 13.63 41.27
N GLY A 14 10.32 13.83 40.44
CA GLY A 14 11.54 13.03 40.40
C GLY A 14 11.42 11.71 39.62
N SER A 15 10.37 11.52 38.83
CA SER A 15 10.25 10.40 37.88
C SER A 15 10.87 10.75 36.53
N TYR A 16 11.50 9.77 35.91
CA TYR A 16 12.32 9.96 34.71
C TYR A 16 11.91 8.99 33.62
N GLY A 17 11.87 9.46 32.36
CA GLY A 17 11.65 8.60 31.20
C GLY A 17 10.22 8.08 31.11
N GLY A 18 9.34 8.82 30.45
CA GLY A 18 7.91 8.47 30.40
C GLY A 18 7.68 7.08 29.79
N ALA A 19 8.42 6.72 28.74
CA ALA A 19 8.40 5.37 28.17
C ALA A 19 9.58 4.50 28.63
N LEU A 20 10.81 5.05 28.61
CA LEU A 20 12.03 4.26 28.83
C LEU A 20 12.97 4.91 29.85
N TYR A 21 13.46 4.10 30.78
CA TYR A 21 14.45 4.51 31.77
C TYR A 21 15.69 3.61 31.75
N PHE A 22 16.84 4.19 31.43
CA PHE A 22 18.15 3.54 31.46
C PHE A 22 18.90 3.94 32.73
N GLY A 23 18.71 3.16 33.80
CA GLY A 23 19.25 3.47 35.14
C GLY A 23 20.77 3.29 35.30
N GLY A 24 21.44 2.63 34.36
CA GLY A 24 22.89 2.40 34.37
C GLY A 24 23.47 2.40 32.96
N ASN A 25 24.74 2.00 32.83
CA ASN A 25 25.40 1.93 31.53
C ASN A 25 24.66 0.93 30.63
N SER A 26 24.19 1.42 29.49
CA SER A 26 23.33 0.64 28.59
C SER A 26 23.85 0.75 27.16
N ASP A 27 23.78 -0.34 26.40
CA ASP A 27 24.02 -0.34 24.95
C ASP A 27 22.75 -0.82 24.27
N VAL A 28 22.00 0.13 23.71
CA VAL A 28 20.62 -0.10 23.28
C VAL A 28 20.41 0.49 21.90
N GLN A 29 19.86 -0.33 21.00
CA GLN A 29 19.33 0.11 19.73
C GLN A 29 17.81 -0.08 19.72
N ILE A 30 17.10 0.97 19.32
CA ILE A 30 15.65 0.96 19.12
C ILE A 30 15.42 1.37 17.67
N SER A 31 14.75 0.52 16.91
CA SER A 31 14.44 0.79 15.51
C SER A 31 12.94 0.77 15.21
N ASN A 32 12.52 1.56 14.23
CA ASN A 32 11.17 1.64 13.69
C ASN A 32 10.09 1.73 14.77
N SER A 33 10.32 2.56 15.80
CA SER A 33 9.46 2.62 16.99
C SER A 33 8.81 3.99 17.16
N LEU A 34 7.59 4.00 17.71
CA LEU A 34 6.80 5.18 17.98
C LEU A 34 6.83 5.51 19.47
N PHE A 35 7.08 6.77 19.80
CA PHE A 35 6.97 7.37 21.13
C PHE A 35 5.98 8.53 21.03
N LEU A 36 4.73 8.28 21.43
CA LEU A 36 3.62 9.20 21.24
C LEU A 36 3.08 9.64 22.61
N LYS A 37 3.06 10.95 22.85
CA LYS A 37 2.39 11.57 24.01
C LYS A 37 2.79 10.98 25.35
N ASN A 38 4.05 10.54 25.50
CA ASN A 38 4.55 10.08 26.79
C ASN A 38 4.88 11.29 27.67
N HIS A 39 4.70 11.12 28.98
CA HIS A 39 4.83 12.19 29.96
C HIS A 39 5.76 11.77 31.11
N ALA A 40 6.64 12.68 31.53
CA ALA A 40 7.49 12.51 32.71
C ALA A 40 7.85 13.85 33.39
N ASN A 41 8.47 13.78 34.58
CA ASN A 41 9.11 14.98 35.13
C ASN A 41 10.31 15.42 34.30
N ASP A 42 11.15 14.51 33.84
CA ASP A 42 12.21 14.82 32.90
C ASP A 42 12.36 13.67 31.88
N GLY A 43 12.70 13.99 30.63
CA GLY A 43 12.80 13.00 29.57
C GLY A 43 11.44 12.39 29.22
N GLY A 44 10.57 13.17 28.57
CA GLY A 44 9.17 12.77 28.32
C GLY A 44 9.05 11.40 27.63
N ALA A 45 9.92 11.07 26.68
CA ALA A 45 10.01 9.73 26.10
C ALA A 45 11.02 8.84 26.83
N PHE A 46 12.26 9.30 27.03
CA PHE A 46 13.30 8.47 27.65
C PHE A 46 14.25 9.24 28.55
N THR A 47 14.90 8.51 29.46
CA THR A 47 16.02 9.04 30.27
C THR A 47 17.16 8.05 30.36
N SER A 48 18.40 8.53 30.28
CA SER A 48 19.63 7.80 30.61
C SER A 48 20.38 8.44 31.76
N MET A 49 20.55 7.69 32.85
CA MET A 49 21.29 8.11 34.04
C MET A 49 22.75 7.61 34.04
N GLY A 50 23.06 6.58 33.26
CA GLY A 50 24.40 6.00 33.14
C GLY A 50 25.18 6.50 31.92
N ALA A 51 26.38 5.94 31.73
CA ALA A 51 27.17 6.09 30.52
C ALA A 51 26.67 5.09 29.47
N SER A 52 25.79 5.55 28.58
CA SER A 52 25.07 4.69 27.64
C SER A 52 25.37 5.03 26.18
N ASN A 53 25.38 3.99 25.35
CA ASN A 53 25.33 4.09 23.90
C ASN A 53 23.89 3.80 23.48
N ILE A 54 23.17 4.81 23.00
CA ILE A 54 21.75 4.67 22.66
C ILE A 54 21.56 5.08 21.20
N SER A 55 21.03 4.18 20.38
CA SER A 55 20.76 4.45 18.96
C SER A 55 19.27 4.33 18.67
N PHE A 56 18.70 5.37 18.10
CA PHE A 56 17.35 5.40 17.55
C PHE A 56 17.44 5.44 16.03
N LEU A 57 16.85 4.44 15.38
CA LEU A 57 16.80 4.34 13.93
C LEU A 57 15.34 4.37 13.48
N GLN A 58 14.97 5.26 12.56
CA GLN A 58 13.60 5.33 12.03
C GLN A 58 12.54 5.48 13.13
N CYS A 59 12.86 6.19 14.21
CA CYS A 59 11.95 6.37 15.34
C CYS A 59 11.19 7.69 15.23
N ARG A 60 9.96 7.70 15.72
CA ARG A 60 9.10 8.88 15.77
C ARG A 60 8.84 9.26 17.22
N PHE A 61 9.16 10.49 17.59
CA PHE A 61 8.90 11.06 18.91
C PHE A 61 7.95 12.24 18.73
N ILE A 62 6.68 12.03 19.04
CA ILE A 62 5.61 12.96 18.73
C ILE A 62 4.89 13.33 20.03
N GLY A 63 4.84 14.63 20.34
CA GLY A 63 4.03 15.14 21.44
C GLY A 63 4.46 14.69 22.84
N ASN A 64 5.70 14.26 23.04
CA ASN A 64 6.17 13.83 24.36
C ASN A 64 6.45 15.06 25.25
N GLU A 65 6.17 14.93 26.55
CA GLU A 65 6.14 16.06 27.47
C GLU A 65 6.99 15.83 28.72
N ALA A 66 7.87 16.78 29.01
CA ALA A 66 8.53 16.92 30.31
C ALA A 66 7.92 18.11 31.06
N ASN A 67 6.81 17.90 31.80
CA ASN A 67 6.07 19.02 32.42
C ASN A 67 5.54 18.76 33.84
N ALA A 68 5.96 17.69 34.51
CA ALA A 68 5.53 17.45 35.90
C ALA A 68 6.06 18.48 36.92
N SER A 69 7.00 19.35 36.55
CA SER A 69 7.47 20.49 37.36
C SER A 69 7.84 21.71 36.52
N SER A 70 7.96 22.88 37.15
CA SER A 70 8.44 24.10 36.48
C SER A 70 9.94 24.08 36.13
N THR A 71 10.66 23.02 36.48
CA THR A 71 12.09 22.82 36.20
C THR A 71 12.35 21.66 35.26
N SER A 72 11.30 21.05 34.72
CA SER A 72 11.36 19.86 33.87
C SER A 72 12.09 20.10 32.54
N GLU A 73 12.99 19.18 32.18
CA GLU A 73 13.84 19.30 31.00
C GLU A 73 13.75 18.08 30.06
N GLY A 74 13.93 18.32 28.76
CA GLY A 74 14.05 17.26 27.75
C GLY A 74 12.71 16.62 27.40
N GLY A 75 11.91 17.28 26.56
CA GLY A 75 10.60 16.76 26.15
C GLY A 75 10.66 15.37 25.49
N VAL A 76 11.72 15.10 24.73
CA VAL A 76 12.02 13.74 24.25
C VAL A 76 12.93 13.00 25.23
N GLY A 77 14.11 13.55 25.51
CA GLY A 77 15.17 12.80 26.17
C GLY A 77 15.92 13.58 27.24
N LEU A 78 16.32 12.89 28.30
CA LEU A 78 17.32 13.38 29.25
C LEU A 78 18.53 12.45 29.29
N LEU A 79 19.73 13.03 29.13
CA LEU A 79 21.01 12.36 29.31
C LEU A 79 21.73 12.98 30.51
N ALA A 80 22.14 12.17 31.49
CA ALA A 80 22.71 12.69 32.75
C ALA A 80 24.23 12.52 32.89
N SER A 81 24.90 11.78 31.98
CA SER A 81 26.34 11.49 32.05
C SER A 81 27.08 11.97 30.80
N ASP A 82 28.28 12.53 30.97
CA ASP A 82 29.19 13.01 29.92
C ASP A 82 29.76 11.90 29.02
N ALA A 83 29.66 10.66 29.45
CA ALA A 83 30.03 9.50 28.67
C ALA A 83 28.90 8.96 27.77
N ASN A 84 27.71 9.58 27.77
CA ASN A 84 26.64 9.16 26.86
C ASN A 84 27.02 9.44 25.40
N GLN A 85 26.66 8.49 24.53
CA GLN A 85 26.72 8.60 23.08
C GLN A 85 25.33 8.26 22.54
N THR A 86 24.63 9.26 22.00
CA THR A 86 23.28 9.04 21.46
C THR A 86 23.25 9.28 19.96
N LYS A 87 22.64 8.38 19.20
CA LYS A 87 22.45 8.54 17.76
C LYS A 87 20.97 8.56 17.42
N PHE A 88 20.57 9.50 16.58
CA PHE A 88 19.28 9.53 15.92
C PHE A 88 19.55 9.48 14.43
N ILE A 89 18.99 8.47 13.76
CA ILE A 89 19.17 8.23 12.32
C ILE A 89 17.77 8.09 11.73
N ASN A 90 17.43 8.90 10.72
CA ASN A 90 16.09 8.92 10.11
C ASN A 90 14.96 9.12 11.12
N CYS A 91 15.16 9.95 12.15
CA CYS A 91 14.16 10.13 13.19
C CYS A 91 13.34 11.41 12.99
N LEU A 92 12.06 11.34 13.34
CA LEU A 92 11.19 12.50 13.47
C LEU A 92 11.02 12.82 14.95
N LEU A 93 11.27 14.06 15.33
CA LEU A 93 11.07 14.57 16.68
C LEU A 93 10.23 15.83 16.57
N SER A 94 8.93 15.69 16.77
CA SER A 94 7.98 16.77 16.56
C SER A 94 7.05 17.02 17.74
N ASP A 95 6.73 18.30 17.91
CA ASP A 95 5.72 18.77 18.87
C ASP A 95 5.99 18.33 20.32
N ASN A 96 7.24 17.99 20.64
CA ASN A 96 7.64 17.63 21.99
C ASN A 96 7.85 18.89 22.82
N SER A 97 7.56 18.81 24.12
CA SER A 97 7.58 19.98 25.00
C SER A 97 8.29 19.76 26.33
N ALA A 98 8.91 20.82 26.85
CA ALA A 98 9.43 20.85 28.21
C ALA A 98 9.01 22.13 28.94
N SER A 99 8.62 22.01 30.20
CA SER A 99 8.21 23.17 31.01
C SER A 99 9.36 24.11 31.36
N TYR A 100 10.62 23.68 31.27
CA TYR A 100 11.77 24.53 31.50
C TYR A 100 12.70 24.60 30.30
N ARG A 101 13.47 23.54 30.04
CA ARG A 101 14.52 23.54 29.00
C ARG A 101 14.44 22.37 28.05
N ASN A 102 14.73 22.63 26.77
CA ASN A 102 14.88 21.63 25.71
C ASN A 102 13.59 20.86 25.44
N GLY A 103 12.82 21.26 24.44
CA GLY A 103 11.68 20.47 23.96
C GLY A 103 12.12 19.13 23.38
N VAL A 104 13.37 19.00 22.92
CA VAL A 104 13.91 17.74 22.40
C VAL A 104 14.80 17.06 23.45
N LEU A 105 16.07 17.45 23.54
CA LEU A 105 17.08 16.70 24.27
C LEU A 105 17.80 17.60 25.27
N LYS A 106 17.80 17.19 26.53
CA LYS A 106 18.83 17.63 27.47
C LYS A 106 20.05 16.73 27.30
N ILE A 107 21.11 17.29 26.72
CA ILE A 107 22.34 16.55 26.47
C ILE A 107 23.35 16.72 27.61
N VAL A 108 23.95 15.61 28.02
CA VAL A 108 25.24 15.54 28.71
C VAL A 108 25.99 14.44 27.96
N GLY A 109 27.17 14.76 27.41
CA GLY A 109 27.93 13.86 26.51
C GLY A 109 27.84 14.24 25.04
N HIS A 110 27.86 13.24 24.15
CA HIS A 110 27.81 13.43 22.70
C HIS A 110 26.49 12.93 22.11
N SER A 111 25.96 13.64 21.11
CA SER A 111 24.83 13.16 20.33
C SER A 111 25.01 13.46 18.85
N ARG A 112 24.47 12.58 18.01
CA ARG A 112 24.49 12.74 16.55
C ARG A 112 23.08 12.58 16.00
N PHE A 113 22.74 13.45 15.05
CA PHE A 113 21.52 13.42 14.28
C PHE A 113 21.89 13.34 12.81
N VAL A 114 21.44 12.27 12.15
CA VAL A 114 21.65 12.06 10.71
C VAL A 114 20.30 11.88 10.06
N ASN A 115 20.01 12.68 9.04
CA ASN A 115 18.73 12.61 8.33
C ASN A 115 17.52 12.70 9.28
N CYS A 116 17.56 13.60 10.27
CA CYS A 116 16.47 13.78 11.23
C CYS A 116 15.68 15.04 10.95
N THR A 117 14.40 15.04 11.34
CA THR A 117 13.55 16.23 11.30
C THR A 117 13.11 16.59 12.72
N LEU A 118 13.56 17.74 13.21
CA LEU A 118 13.26 18.28 14.54
C LEU A 118 12.43 19.54 14.36
N VAL A 119 11.13 19.46 14.65
CA VAL A 119 10.18 20.50 14.23
C VAL A 119 9.14 20.80 15.31
N ARG A 120 8.86 22.09 15.52
CA ARG A 120 7.86 22.59 16.50
C ARG A 120 8.02 22.06 17.92
N ASN A 121 9.23 21.71 18.32
CA ASN A 121 9.50 21.39 19.72
C ASN A 121 9.54 22.69 20.54
N THR A 122 9.01 22.64 21.76
CA THR A 122 8.78 23.85 22.57
C THR A 122 9.37 23.76 23.97
N ALA A 123 9.89 24.88 24.46
CA ALA A 123 10.27 25.03 25.87
C ALA A 123 10.23 26.51 26.29
N ILE A 124 10.32 26.79 27.59
CA ILE A 124 10.48 28.17 28.07
C ILE A 124 11.86 28.70 27.69
N GLU A 125 12.90 27.91 27.96
CA GLU A 125 14.29 28.19 27.57
C GLU A 125 14.75 27.12 26.58
N TYR A 126 15.30 27.54 25.43
CA TYR A 126 15.90 26.64 24.44
C TYR A 126 14.91 25.60 23.86
N GLY A 127 14.21 25.97 22.78
CA GLY A 127 13.05 25.24 22.26
C GLY A 127 13.39 23.84 21.76
N GLY A 128 14.44 23.72 20.96
CA GLY A 128 14.95 22.45 20.45
C GLY A 128 15.92 21.79 21.41
N ILE A 129 17.22 22.09 21.23
CA ILE A 129 18.32 21.48 22.00
C ILE A 129 19.24 22.57 22.55
N SER A 130 19.77 22.38 23.76
CA SER A 130 20.80 23.25 24.35
C SER A 130 22.04 22.49 24.78
N ILE A 131 23.18 23.17 24.69
CA ILE A 131 24.49 22.73 25.13
C ILE A 131 25.02 23.75 26.13
N LEU A 132 24.97 23.39 27.41
CA LEU A 132 25.18 24.31 28.52
C LEU A 132 26.57 24.19 29.16
N PHE A 133 27.24 23.05 28.98
CA PHE A 133 28.47 22.74 29.68
C PHE A 133 29.60 22.36 28.73
N SER A 134 30.84 22.67 29.13
CA SER A 134 32.04 22.27 28.40
C SER A 134 32.17 20.75 28.33
N GLY A 135 32.58 20.22 27.17
CA GLY A 135 32.75 18.78 26.93
C GLY A 135 31.51 18.10 26.33
N GLN A 136 30.39 18.82 26.20
CA GLN A 136 29.22 18.37 25.47
C GLN A 136 29.38 18.67 23.97
N SER A 137 28.89 17.78 23.13
CA SER A 137 28.89 18.01 21.68
C SER A 137 27.69 17.42 20.96
N ILE A 138 27.27 18.10 19.90
CA ILE A 138 26.27 17.60 18.97
C ILE A 138 26.76 17.73 17.54
N ASP A 139 26.49 16.70 16.73
CA ASP A 139 26.71 16.71 15.30
C ASP A 139 25.36 16.55 14.58
N PHE A 140 25.06 17.48 13.69
CA PHE A 140 23.95 17.36 12.75
C PHE A 140 24.50 17.15 11.34
N GLU A 141 23.96 16.15 10.65
CA GLU A 141 24.21 15.92 9.25
C GLU A 141 22.86 15.66 8.57
N ASN A 142 22.65 16.24 7.38
CA ASN A 142 21.45 16.01 6.59
C ASN A 142 20.13 16.26 7.35
N SER A 143 20.11 17.14 8.35
CA SER A 143 18.98 17.23 9.29
C SER A 143 18.25 18.58 9.19
N ILE A 144 16.95 18.57 9.48
CA ILE A 144 16.11 19.77 9.53
C ILE A 144 15.84 20.13 10.99
N LEU A 145 16.11 21.37 11.37
CA LEU A 145 15.68 22.00 12.61
C LEU A 145 14.83 23.20 12.22
N TRP A 146 13.52 23.13 12.41
CA TRP A 146 12.64 24.19 11.93
C TRP A 146 11.47 24.46 12.88
N GLN A 147 11.06 25.73 12.97
CA GLN A 147 9.91 26.17 13.78
C GLN A 147 9.93 25.72 15.25
N ASN A 148 11.08 25.35 15.82
CA ASN A 148 11.15 25.10 17.24
C ASN A 148 11.02 26.44 17.99
N SER A 149 10.41 26.42 19.18
CA SER A 149 10.01 27.64 19.88
C SER A 149 10.52 27.69 21.31
N ALA A 150 11.15 28.81 21.65
CA ALA A 150 11.54 29.14 23.03
C ALA A 150 10.84 30.42 23.48
N GLY A 151 10.39 30.46 24.73
CA GLY A 151 9.90 31.71 25.34
C GLY A 151 10.98 32.80 25.43
N ASN A 152 12.25 32.39 25.55
CA ASN A 152 13.40 33.30 25.69
C ASN A 152 14.33 33.32 24.46
N GLN A 153 15.22 32.33 24.35
CA GLN A 153 16.30 32.29 23.34
C GLN A 153 16.60 30.85 22.92
N GLY A 154 17.26 30.68 21.76
CA GLY A 154 17.70 29.38 21.25
C GLY A 154 16.53 28.50 20.84
N SER A 155 15.66 29.02 19.99
CA SER A 155 14.49 28.32 19.47
C SER A 155 14.87 26.96 18.88
N ASP A 156 15.79 26.92 17.92
CA ASP A 156 16.26 25.65 17.31
C ASP A 156 17.43 25.07 18.10
N LEU A 157 18.45 25.89 18.37
CA LEU A 157 19.64 25.45 19.09
C LEU A 157 20.22 26.54 19.99
N TYR A 158 20.72 26.15 21.16
CA TYR A 158 21.49 27.03 22.05
C TYR A 158 22.83 26.42 22.43
N ASN A 159 23.94 27.00 21.99
CA ASN A 159 25.28 26.62 22.40
C ASN A 159 25.93 27.68 23.30
N TYR A 160 26.10 27.36 24.58
CA TYR A 160 26.78 28.23 25.54
C TYR A 160 28.27 27.92 25.67
N GLN A 161 28.62 26.65 25.88
CA GLN A 161 30.00 26.24 26.25
C GLN A 161 30.48 24.93 25.60
N GLY A 162 29.70 24.31 24.72
CA GLY A 162 30.09 23.07 24.06
C GLY A 162 30.40 23.24 22.57
N SER A 163 30.37 22.13 21.85
CA SER A 163 30.66 22.09 20.42
C SER A 163 29.42 21.68 19.63
N VAL A 164 29.07 22.45 18.62
CA VAL A 164 28.03 22.10 17.64
C VAL A 164 28.67 22.06 16.26
N SER A 165 28.43 20.98 15.54
CA SER A 165 28.61 20.93 14.09
C SER A 165 27.27 20.68 13.40
N ALA A 166 27.06 21.34 12.26
CA ALA A 166 25.93 21.10 11.37
C ALA A 166 26.43 21.16 9.93
N ASN A 167 26.22 20.09 9.16
CA ASN A 167 26.48 20.11 7.71
C ASN A 167 25.29 19.57 6.92
N HIS A 168 25.05 20.13 5.74
CA HIS A 168 23.91 19.76 4.89
C HIS A 168 22.58 19.81 5.66
N CYS A 169 22.41 20.79 6.55
CA CYS A 169 21.23 20.92 7.38
C CYS A 169 20.36 22.09 6.93
N ILE A 170 19.06 22.03 7.24
CA ILE A 170 18.20 23.22 7.22
C ILE A 170 17.99 23.68 8.66
N LEU A 171 18.42 24.90 8.97
CA LEU A 171 18.23 25.52 10.27
C LEU A 171 18.19 27.04 10.14
N ASP A 172 17.37 27.72 10.95
CA ASP A 172 17.33 29.18 10.98
C ASP A 172 18.44 29.72 11.93
N PRO A 173 19.49 30.37 11.42
CA PRO A 173 20.57 30.90 12.25
C PRO A 173 20.11 32.00 13.20
N SER A 174 18.99 32.68 12.91
CA SER A 174 18.41 33.69 13.81
C SER A 174 17.68 33.07 15.01
N LYS A 175 17.28 31.81 14.89
CA LYS A 175 16.65 31.00 15.94
C LYS A 175 17.66 30.18 16.73
N SER A 176 18.88 30.08 16.21
CA SER A 176 20.00 29.45 16.86
C SER A 176 20.91 30.48 17.53
N LEU A 177 21.48 30.15 18.69
CA LEU A 177 22.36 31.06 19.43
C LEU A 177 23.61 30.34 19.88
N GLY A 178 24.77 31.01 19.72
CA GLY A 178 26.09 30.43 20.00
C GLY A 178 26.84 30.07 18.73
N THR A 179 28.04 29.49 18.87
CA THR A 179 28.84 29.07 17.72
C THR A 179 28.37 27.70 17.21
N ILE A 180 28.01 27.67 15.94
CA ILE A 180 27.70 26.46 15.17
C ILE A 180 28.72 26.39 14.03
N SER A 181 29.47 25.31 13.99
CA SER A 181 30.46 25.05 12.93
C SER A 181 29.87 24.16 11.84
N GLY A 182 30.55 24.07 10.69
CA GLY A 182 30.15 23.22 9.56
C GLY A 182 29.84 24.01 8.29
N SER A 183 29.35 23.33 7.26
CA SER A 183 29.15 23.90 5.92
C SER A 183 27.85 23.41 5.26
N ASP A 184 27.50 24.02 4.13
CA ASP A 184 26.42 23.54 3.25
C ASP A 184 25.03 23.52 3.93
N ASN A 185 24.83 24.39 4.92
CA ASN A 185 23.54 24.58 5.58
C ASN A 185 22.69 25.61 4.85
N ASN A 186 21.38 25.44 4.94
CA ASN A 186 20.37 26.31 4.34
C ASN A 186 19.45 26.90 5.44
N ASP A 187 19.02 28.14 5.27
CA ASP A 187 18.16 28.88 6.21
C ASP A 187 16.76 29.19 5.64
N SER A 188 16.43 28.62 4.48
CA SER A 188 15.13 28.75 3.84
C SER A 188 14.14 27.75 4.42
N ASP A 189 12.85 28.11 4.34
CA ASP A 189 11.75 27.24 4.75
C ASP A 189 11.87 25.86 4.08
N PRO A 190 11.88 24.74 4.84
CA PRO A 190 11.82 23.40 4.30
C PRO A 190 10.60 23.11 3.44
N LEU A 191 9.53 23.92 3.53
CA LEU A 191 8.28 23.73 2.78
C LEU A 191 7.70 22.32 2.98
N PHE A 192 7.32 21.99 4.22
CA PHE A 192 6.59 20.76 4.49
C PHE A 192 5.18 20.79 3.87
N ASN A 193 4.66 19.65 3.43
CA ASN A 193 3.26 19.50 3.08
C ASN A 193 2.40 19.67 4.33
N ASP A 194 1.37 20.50 4.23
CA ASP A 194 0.33 20.69 5.24
C ASP A 194 -0.91 19.95 4.72
N SER A 195 -1.01 18.67 5.07
CA SER A 195 -1.99 17.75 4.47
C SER A 195 -3.39 17.88 5.07
N ASP A 196 -3.57 18.53 6.22
CA ASP A 196 -4.88 18.68 6.86
C ASP A 196 -5.50 20.08 6.70
N GLY A 197 -4.68 21.12 6.48
CA GLY A 197 -5.10 22.50 6.19
C GLY A 197 -6.16 23.10 7.13
N SER A 198 -6.42 22.52 8.32
CA SER A 198 -7.64 22.81 9.09
C SER A 198 -7.42 23.49 10.44
N ASP A 199 -6.24 23.42 11.04
CA ASP A 199 -6.02 24.03 12.37
C ASP A 199 -4.77 24.92 12.47
N GLY A 200 -3.87 24.89 11.48
CA GLY A 200 -2.63 25.67 11.52
C GLY A 200 -1.69 25.28 12.65
N ILE A 201 -1.89 24.10 13.24
CA ILE A 201 -1.04 23.47 14.23
C ILE A 201 -0.62 22.14 13.64
N ALA A 202 0.54 22.09 13.01
CA ALA A 202 1.02 20.80 12.60
C ALA A 202 1.33 19.94 13.86
N GLY A 203 1.08 18.64 13.82
CA GLY A 203 1.22 17.74 15.00
C GLY A 203 0.09 16.72 15.20
N ASN A 204 -0.76 16.52 14.20
CA ASN A 204 -1.74 15.44 14.18
C ASN A 204 -1.08 14.13 13.72
N GLU A 205 -1.68 12.98 14.02
CA GLU A 205 -1.16 11.64 13.61
C GLU A 205 -1.02 11.46 12.08
N ASP A 206 -1.49 12.43 11.29
CA ASP A 206 -1.58 12.41 9.83
C ASP A 206 -0.57 13.35 9.11
N ASP A 207 0.28 14.10 9.84
CA ASP A 207 1.35 14.91 9.23
C ASP A 207 2.61 14.06 9.05
N ASP A 208 2.86 13.65 7.81
CA ASP A 208 4.07 12.91 7.44
C ASP A 208 5.30 13.82 7.24
N TYR A 209 5.20 15.13 7.48
CA TYR A 209 6.27 16.12 7.22
C TYR A 209 7.00 15.87 5.91
N THR A 210 6.26 15.38 4.91
CA THR A 210 6.79 15.20 3.57
C THR A 210 7.07 16.56 2.97
N LEU A 211 8.00 16.61 2.03
CA LEU A 211 8.45 17.86 1.42
C LEU A 211 7.50 18.25 0.28
N GLN A 212 7.29 19.55 0.08
CA GLN A 212 6.71 20.08 -1.15
C GLN A 212 7.73 19.97 -2.29
N ALA A 213 7.23 19.87 -3.53
CA ALA A 213 8.06 19.73 -4.74
C ALA A 213 9.15 20.80 -4.95
N THR A 214 9.00 21.97 -4.32
CA THR A 214 9.94 23.09 -4.41
C THR A 214 10.80 23.26 -3.17
N SER A 215 10.81 22.28 -2.27
CA SER A 215 11.57 22.35 -1.04
C SER A 215 13.07 22.51 -1.30
N PRO A 216 13.77 23.37 -0.55
CA PRO A 216 15.22 23.48 -0.60
C PRO A 216 15.94 22.26 0.00
N ALA A 217 15.22 21.31 0.61
CA ALA A 217 15.78 20.08 1.15
C ALA A 217 16.07 19.02 0.08
N ILE A 218 15.42 19.14 -1.09
CA ILE A 218 15.43 18.11 -2.13
C ILE A 218 16.80 18.02 -2.82
N ASP A 219 17.33 16.80 -2.94
CA ASP A 219 18.63 16.47 -3.55
C ASP A 219 19.82 17.26 -2.93
N GLN A 220 19.73 17.66 -1.65
CA GLN A 220 20.78 18.46 -0.99
C GLN A 220 21.56 17.72 0.10
N ALA A 221 21.18 16.49 0.47
CA ALA A 221 21.86 15.76 1.54
C ALA A 221 23.12 15.05 1.04
N ASN A 222 24.04 14.82 1.97
CA ASN A 222 25.30 14.12 1.75
C ASN A 222 25.15 12.61 1.98
N ALA A 223 25.16 11.82 0.90
CA ALA A 223 25.10 10.35 0.97
C ALA A 223 26.37 9.70 1.54
N ALA A 224 27.47 10.44 1.69
CA ALA A 224 28.71 9.95 2.30
C ALA A 224 28.80 10.25 3.81
N ALA A 225 27.73 10.80 4.38
CA ALA A 225 27.60 11.06 5.81
C ALA A 225 27.88 9.81 6.65
N LEU A 226 28.57 10.00 7.78
CA LEU A 226 28.72 8.93 8.78
C LEU A 226 27.35 8.56 9.35
N ASP A 227 27.07 7.27 9.51
CA ASP A 227 25.78 6.74 9.97
C ASP A 227 24.60 7.05 9.00
N TYR A 228 24.88 7.36 7.72
CA TYR A 228 23.87 7.49 6.67
C TYR A 228 23.07 6.20 6.46
N SER A 229 21.76 6.34 6.23
CA SER A 229 20.86 5.25 5.88
C SER A 229 20.40 5.38 4.43
N THR A 230 20.38 4.27 3.70
CA THR A 230 19.92 4.23 2.29
C THR A 230 18.40 4.28 2.14
N THR A 231 17.67 4.29 3.25
CA THR A 231 16.22 4.43 3.28
C THR A 231 15.82 5.68 4.06
N ASP A 232 14.60 6.15 3.91
CA ASP A 232 14.01 7.19 4.74
C ASP A 232 13.40 6.61 6.03
N ILE A 233 12.63 7.41 6.76
CA ILE A 233 11.92 7.00 7.97
C ILE A 233 10.79 5.99 7.70
N LEU A 234 10.24 5.95 6.48
CA LEU A 234 9.21 4.99 6.06
C LEU A 234 9.83 3.67 5.57
N GLY A 235 11.16 3.56 5.61
CA GLY A 235 11.90 2.39 5.11
C GLY A 235 11.97 2.33 3.59
N LYS A 236 11.57 3.40 2.89
CA LYS A 236 11.61 3.47 1.44
C LYS A 236 12.98 3.96 0.98
N VAL A 237 13.47 3.47 -0.16
CA VAL A 237 14.83 3.76 -0.66
C VAL A 237 14.98 5.24 -1.01
N ARG A 238 16.03 5.90 -0.51
CA ARG A 238 16.41 7.25 -0.94
C ARG A 238 16.95 7.20 -2.36
N TYR A 239 16.39 7.99 -3.26
CA TYR A 239 16.68 7.93 -4.70
C TYR A 239 16.85 9.33 -5.28
N GLY A 240 17.54 9.44 -6.40
CA GLY A 240 17.81 10.74 -7.03
C GLY A 240 19.29 10.93 -7.31
N SER A 241 19.67 12.19 -7.50
CA SER A 241 21.07 12.57 -7.70
C SER A 241 21.82 12.69 -6.38
N ALA A 242 21.10 13.04 -5.32
CA ALA A 242 21.49 13.01 -3.92
C ALA A 242 20.24 12.76 -3.06
N PRO A 243 20.37 12.23 -1.83
CA PRO A 243 19.22 12.11 -0.92
C PRO A 243 18.70 13.49 -0.49
N ASP A 244 17.52 13.50 0.13
CA ASP A 244 16.95 14.71 0.70
C ASP A 244 17.41 14.96 2.14
N ILE A 245 17.51 16.24 2.51
CA ILE A 245 17.73 16.66 3.90
C ILE A 245 16.47 16.34 4.72
N GLY A 246 16.64 15.74 5.90
CA GLY A 246 15.55 15.40 6.81
C GLY A 246 15.22 13.90 6.83
N ALA A 247 14.17 13.57 7.59
CA ALA A 247 13.74 12.19 7.85
C ALA A 247 13.02 11.52 6.67
N TYR A 248 12.37 12.31 5.82
CA TYR A 248 11.58 11.84 4.68
C TYR A 248 12.33 12.11 3.38
N GLU A 249 12.07 11.26 2.38
CA GLU A 249 12.45 11.52 0.99
C GLU A 249 11.22 12.04 0.22
N TYR A 250 11.38 13.12 -0.52
CA TYR A 250 10.40 13.59 -1.48
C TYR A 250 10.28 12.59 -2.63
N ARG A 251 9.04 12.28 -3.00
CA ARG A 251 8.73 11.40 -4.12
C ARG A 251 7.72 12.05 -5.04
N VAL A 252 7.92 11.89 -6.33
CA VAL A 252 6.87 12.13 -7.30
C VAL A 252 6.24 10.78 -7.62
N ASN A 253 4.99 10.58 -7.20
CA ASN A 253 4.26 9.33 -7.47
C ASN A 253 4.31 9.01 -8.98
N SER A 254 4.91 7.89 -9.32
CA SER A 254 4.90 7.32 -10.65
C SER A 254 3.68 6.40 -10.78
N ALA A 255 3.02 6.38 -11.94
CA ALA A 255 1.95 5.43 -12.14
C ALA A 255 2.49 4.00 -12.21
N PRO A 256 1.73 3.00 -11.74
CA PRO A 256 2.16 1.60 -11.81
C PRO A 256 2.29 1.17 -13.27
N VAL A 257 3.22 0.25 -13.53
CA VAL A 257 3.45 -0.29 -14.87
C VAL A 257 3.03 -1.75 -14.90
N ILE A 258 1.97 -2.06 -15.64
CA ILE A 258 1.59 -3.43 -15.99
C ILE A 258 2.67 -4.00 -16.93
N GLY A 259 3.14 -5.22 -16.69
CA GLY A 259 4.26 -5.85 -17.39
C GLY A 259 4.21 -5.73 -18.91
N SER A 260 5.40 -5.74 -19.54
CA SER A 260 5.58 -5.46 -20.97
C SER A 260 4.94 -6.52 -21.87
N GLY A 261 3.73 -6.25 -22.33
CA GLY A 261 3.05 -6.98 -23.39
C GLY A 261 1.83 -6.18 -23.82
N SER A 262 1.95 -5.42 -24.91
CA SER A 262 0.94 -4.45 -25.37
C SER A 262 -0.43 -5.08 -25.73
N THR A 263 -0.59 -6.39 -25.58
CA THR A 263 -1.83 -7.14 -25.78
C THR A 263 -1.80 -8.40 -24.91
N TYR A 264 -2.75 -8.53 -24.00
CA TYR A 264 -2.98 -9.76 -23.24
C TYR A 264 -4.04 -10.58 -23.97
N SER A 265 -3.76 -11.87 -24.20
CA SER A 265 -4.71 -12.77 -24.86
C SER A 265 -4.94 -14.03 -24.02
N LEU A 266 -6.21 -14.37 -23.82
CA LEU A 266 -6.66 -15.61 -23.21
C LEU A 266 -7.33 -16.49 -24.27
N SER A 267 -7.16 -17.80 -24.14
CA SER A 267 -7.89 -18.80 -24.92
C SER A 267 -8.52 -19.83 -23.99
N SER A 268 -9.77 -20.19 -24.26
CA SER A 268 -10.46 -21.31 -23.61
C SER A 268 -11.26 -22.08 -24.66
N ASN A 269 -11.74 -23.27 -24.30
CA ASN A 269 -12.92 -23.82 -24.93
C ASN A 269 -14.17 -23.18 -24.30
N GLU A 270 -15.31 -23.30 -24.95
CA GLU A 270 -16.57 -23.01 -24.28
C GLU A 270 -16.77 -23.93 -23.07
N ASP A 271 -17.56 -23.48 -22.11
CA ASP A 271 -17.82 -24.16 -20.83
C ASP A 271 -16.59 -24.42 -19.93
N GLU A 272 -15.40 -24.02 -20.37
CA GLU A 272 -14.16 -24.09 -19.61
C GLU A 272 -13.70 -22.71 -19.13
N THR A 273 -13.15 -22.67 -17.93
CA THR A 273 -12.61 -21.43 -17.36
C THR A 273 -11.20 -21.16 -17.87
N ALA A 274 -10.91 -19.91 -18.23
CA ALA A 274 -9.55 -19.44 -18.46
C ALA A 274 -9.05 -18.59 -17.28
N SER A 275 -7.74 -18.60 -17.04
CA SER A 275 -7.13 -17.72 -16.04
C SER A 275 -5.81 -17.13 -16.50
N TYR A 276 -5.48 -15.94 -15.99
CA TYR A 276 -4.22 -15.26 -16.22
C TYR A 276 -3.79 -14.53 -14.96
N THR A 277 -2.51 -14.60 -14.59
CA THR A 277 -1.96 -13.83 -13.47
C THR A 277 -1.18 -12.65 -14.03
N PHE A 278 -1.66 -11.43 -13.78
CA PHE A 278 -0.96 -10.22 -14.17
C PHE A 278 0.20 -9.92 -13.22
N SER A 279 1.24 -9.29 -13.75
CA SER A 279 2.30 -8.69 -12.96
C SER A 279 2.38 -7.20 -13.27
N ALA A 280 2.49 -6.39 -12.24
CA ALA A 280 2.79 -4.97 -12.34
C ALA A 280 3.92 -4.63 -11.38
N SER A 281 4.59 -3.52 -11.65
CA SER A 281 5.62 -2.96 -10.79
C SER A 281 5.40 -1.47 -10.66
N ASP A 282 5.70 -0.96 -9.48
CA ASP A 282 5.79 0.47 -9.22
C ASP A 282 7.22 0.83 -8.81
N ILE A 283 7.75 1.93 -9.32
CA ILE A 283 9.12 2.36 -9.04
C ILE A 283 9.25 3.03 -7.65
N ASP A 284 8.16 3.59 -7.13
CA ASP A 284 8.08 4.18 -5.79
C ASP A 284 7.86 3.11 -4.70
N GLY A 285 7.59 1.87 -5.13
CA GLY A 285 7.47 0.69 -4.28
C GLY A 285 6.16 0.65 -3.51
N ASP A 286 5.10 1.23 -4.07
CA ASP A 286 3.77 1.28 -3.47
C ASP A 286 3.00 -0.03 -3.67
N ASP A 287 2.07 -0.28 -2.74
CA ASP A 287 1.23 -1.48 -2.78
C ASP A 287 0.28 -1.42 -3.97
N LEU A 288 0.15 -2.54 -4.69
CA LEU A 288 -0.62 -2.60 -5.92
C LEU A 288 -1.93 -3.35 -5.74
N ILE A 289 -3.03 -2.71 -6.13
CA ILE A 289 -4.39 -3.25 -6.02
C ILE A 289 -5.00 -3.43 -7.41
N TRP A 290 -5.40 -4.66 -7.71
CA TRP A 290 -6.02 -5.05 -8.97
C TRP A 290 -7.55 -4.98 -8.94
N SER A 291 -8.17 -4.60 -10.06
CA SER A 291 -9.62 -4.57 -10.25
C SER A 291 -10.01 -4.76 -11.72
N ILE A 292 -11.28 -5.08 -11.98
CA ILE A 292 -11.85 -5.10 -13.33
C ILE A 292 -12.40 -3.69 -13.62
N SER A 293 -11.86 -3.03 -14.64
CA SER A 293 -12.33 -1.71 -15.07
C SER A 293 -13.44 -1.78 -16.12
N SER A 294 -13.48 -2.85 -16.91
CA SER A 294 -14.58 -3.19 -17.82
C SER A 294 -14.77 -4.69 -17.86
N SER A 295 -15.98 -5.17 -17.53
CA SER A 295 -16.31 -6.59 -17.63
C SER A 295 -16.49 -7.01 -19.10
N SER A 296 -16.44 -8.33 -19.32
CA SER A 296 -16.76 -8.96 -20.60
C SER A 296 -18.28 -9.03 -20.82
N THR A 297 -18.71 -9.19 -22.08
CA THR A 297 -20.15 -9.24 -22.43
C THR A 297 -20.69 -10.67 -22.58
N ASN A 298 -19.82 -11.63 -22.88
CA ASN A 298 -20.21 -13.01 -23.15
C ASN A 298 -19.60 -14.00 -22.13
N GLY A 299 -19.25 -13.47 -20.96
CA GLY A 299 -18.76 -14.23 -19.83
C GLY A 299 -18.77 -13.41 -18.55
N THR A 300 -18.23 -13.99 -17.49
CA THR A 300 -18.03 -13.31 -16.21
C THR A 300 -16.55 -13.32 -15.84
N VAL A 301 -16.09 -12.20 -15.29
CA VAL A 301 -14.68 -12.01 -14.93
C VAL A 301 -14.57 -11.65 -13.46
N SER A 302 -13.61 -12.28 -12.79
CA SER A 302 -13.17 -11.91 -11.44
C SER A 302 -11.66 -11.71 -11.43
N ILE A 303 -11.16 -10.86 -10.53
CA ILE A 303 -9.72 -10.69 -10.30
C ILE A 303 -9.41 -10.62 -8.81
N ALA A 304 -8.36 -11.31 -8.38
CA ALA A 304 -7.84 -11.21 -7.03
C ALA A 304 -7.02 -9.91 -6.88
N ALA A 305 -7.43 -9.06 -5.93
CA ALA A 305 -6.90 -7.71 -5.78
C ALA A 305 -5.40 -7.65 -5.43
N ASP A 306 -4.90 -8.67 -4.73
CA ASP A 306 -3.53 -8.76 -4.20
C ASP A 306 -2.54 -9.42 -5.18
N SER A 307 -3.01 -10.40 -5.94
CA SER A 307 -2.19 -11.28 -6.78
C SER A 307 -2.35 -11.01 -8.27
N GLY A 308 -3.37 -10.26 -8.68
CA GLY A 308 -3.67 -10.02 -10.08
C GLY A 308 -4.13 -11.28 -10.83
N LEU A 309 -4.57 -12.33 -10.13
CA LEU A 309 -5.15 -13.53 -10.76
C LEU A 309 -6.55 -13.22 -11.28
N ALA A 310 -6.68 -13.11 -12.60
CA ALA A 310 -7.96 -12.99 -13.28
C ALA A 310 -8.50 -14.36 -13.71
N ILE A 311 -9.80 -14.58 -13.54
CA ILE A 311 -10.51 -15.80 -13.96
C ILE A 311 -11.71 -15.39 -14.81
N TYR A 312 -11.76 -15.91 -16.03
CA TYR A 312 -12.82 -15.74 -17.02
C TYR A 312 -13.66 -17.03 -17.11
N HIS A 313 -14.97 -16.90 -16.99
CA HIS A 313 -15.94 -17.96 -17.25
C HIS A 313 -16.79 -17.55 -18.47
N PRO A 314 -16.68 -18.23 -19.62
CA PRO A 314 -17.61 -18.02 -20.72
C PRO A 314 -19.06 -18.27 -20.27
N ASN A 315 -20.02 -17.63 -20.93
CA ASN A 315 -21.41 -18.05 -20.83
C ASN A 315 -21.56 -19.47 -21.40
N LEU A 316 -22.50 -20.24 -20.84
CA LEU A 316 -22.78 -21.61 -21.27
C LEU A 316 -23.03 -21.67 -22.79
N ASN A 317 -22.35 -22.58 -23.48
CA ASN A 317 -22.43 -22.84 -24.93
C ASN A 317 -22.14 -21.60 -25.80
N TRP A 318 -21.34 -20.66 -25.30
CA TRP A 318 -20.94 -19.49 -26.06
C TRP A 318 -19.49 -19.63 -26.54
N TYR A 319 -19.30 -19.49 -27.84
CA TYR A 319 -18.00 -19.42 -28.49
C TYR A 319 -17.84 -18.12 -29.30
N GLY A 320 -16.59 -17.70 -29.52
CA GLY A 320 -16.27 -16.47 -30.24
C GLY A 320 -15.22 -15.61 -29.55
N THR A 321 -15.23 -14.31 -29.83
CA THR A 321 -14.29 -13.35 -29.24
C THR A 321 -14.98 -12.45 -28.20
N ASP A 322 -14.35 -12.32 -27.05
CA ASP A 322 -14.79 -11.44 -25.95
C ASP A 322 -13.60 -10.55 -25.51
N SER A 323 -13.87 -9.56 -24.68
CA SER A 323 -12.81 -8.73 -24.12
C SER A 323 -13.20 -8.13 -22.77
N PHE A 324 -12.21 -7.96 -21.90
CA PHE A 324 -12.38 -7.24 -20.64
C PHE A 324 -11.14 -6.38 -20.37
N SER A 325 -11.25 -5.39 -19.49
CA SER A 325 -10.12 -4.56 -19.07
C SER A 325 -9.84 -4.72 -17.59
N VAL A 326 -8.55 -4.80 -17.25
CA VAL A 326 -8.07 -4.84 -15.87
C VAL A 326 -7.34 -3.54 -15.56
N LEU A 327 -7.44 -3.11 -14.31
CA LEU A 327 -6.80 -1.92 -13.78
C LEU A 327 -5.96 -2.32 -12.55
N VAL A 328 -4.76 -1.75 -12.46
CA VAL A 328 -3.93 -1.77 -11.26
C VAL A 328 -3.77 -0.34 -10.73
N SER A 329 -3.91 -0.16 -9.42
CA SER A 329 -3.71 1.12 -8.74
C SER A 329 -2.64 1.00 -7.66
N ASP A 330 -1.86 2.06 -7.49
CA ASP A 330 -0.90 2.28 -6.38
C ASP A 330 -1.55 3.07 -5.21
N GLY A 331 -2.86 3.38 -5.29
CA GLY A 331 -3.59 4.26 -4.36
C GLY A 331 -3.74 5.71 -4.82
N THR A 332 -2.90 6.18 -5.74
CA THR A 332 -2.86 7.57 -6.25
C THR A 332 -3.12 7.63 -7.76
N SER A 333 -2.41 6.81 -8.51
CA SER A 333 -2.44 6.64 -9.96
C SER A 333 -2.93 5.24 -10.34
N THR A 334 -3.17 5.04 -11.64
CA THR A 334 -3.65 3.76 -12.16
C THR A 334 -3.02 3.45 -13.52
N ALA A 335 -2.92 2.16 -13.84
CA ALA A 335 -2.68 1.67 -15.19
C ALA A 335 -3.75 0.67 -15.59
N THR A 336 -4.13 0.67 -16.86
CA THR A 336 -5.16 -0.20 -17.41
C THR A 336 -4.62 -0.97 -18.60
N THR A 337 -5.05 -2.22 -18.75
CA THR A 337 -4.80 -3.01 -19.96
C THR A 337 -6.07 -3.77 -20.38
N THR A 338 -6.16 -4.08 -21.66
CA THR A 338 -7.27 -4.85 -22.24
C THR A 338 -6.80 -6.27 -22.54
N VAL A 339 -7.67 -7.22 -22.22
CA VAL A 339 -7.50 -8.65 -22.45
C VAL A 339 -8.46 -9.06 -23.54
N SER A 340 -7.95 -9.63 -24.62
CA SER A 340 -8.76 -10.29 -25.66
C SER A 340 -8.93 -11.76 -25.29
N VAL A 341 -10.15 -12.28 -25.36
CA VAL A 341 -10.46 -13.67 -25.09
C VAL A 341 -10.95 -14.32 -26.38
N SER A 342 -10.40 -15.49 -26.71
CA SER A 342 -10.88 -16.36 -27.79
C SER A 342 -11.43 -17.64 -27.19
N VAL A 343 -12.71 -17.88 -27.38
CA VAL A 343 -13.39 -19.09 -26.93
C VAL A 343 -13.64 -19.97 -28.16
N ALA A 344 -13.03 -21.15 -28.17
CA ALA A 344 -13.24 -22.16 -29.21
C ALA A 344 -14.49 -22.97 -28.90
N SER A 345 -15.26 -23.33 -29.93
CA SER A 345 -16.35 -24.27 -29.79
C SER A 345 -15.82 -25.68 -29.52
N LEU A 346 -16.53 -26.45 -28.70
CA LEU A 346 -16.26 -27.83 -28.36
C LEU A 346 -17.54 -28.63 -28.51
N ASP A 347 -17.53 -29.56 -29.47
CA ASP A 347 -18.67 -30.38 -29.88
C ASP A 347 -19.55 -30.91 -28.72
N ASP A 348 -20.76 -30.38 -28.64
CA ASP A 348 -21.84 -30.78 -27.73
C ASP A 348 -22.81 -31.79 -28.37
N PRO A 349 -23.33 -32.78 -27.61
CA PRO A 349 -24.32 -33.70 -28.14
C PRO A 349 -25.67 -33.00 -28.43
N PRO A 350 -26.40 -33.42 -29.48
CA PRO A 350 -27.77 -33.00 -29.74
C PRO A 350 -28.69 -33.15 -28.52
N THR A 351 -29.52 -32.14 -28.28
CA THR A 351 -30.51 -32.12 -27.20
C THR A 351 -31.93 -32.04 -27.74
N VAL A 352 -32.90 -32.61 -27.01
CA VAL A 352 -34.33 -32.49 -27.34
C VAL A 352 -34.87 -31.19 -26.75
N ILE A 353 -35.31 -30.27 -27.60
CA ILE A 353 -35.84 -28.95 -27.16
C ILE A 353 -37.36 -28.92 -27.06
N SER A 354 -38.05 -29.86 -27.73
CA SER A 354 -39.50 -29.96 -27.69
C SER A 354 -39.93 -31.42 -27.89
N ALA A 355 -41.02 -31.81 -27.24
CA ALA A 355 -41.60 -33.13 -27.46
C ALA A 355 -42.41 -33.14 -28.76
N ILE A 356 -42.26 -34.19 -29.56
CA ILE A 356 -43.12 -34.41 -30.73
C ILE A 356 -44.51 -34.84 -30.21
N PRO A 357 -45.59 -34.13 -30.58
CA PRO A 357 -46.93 -34.44 -30.08
C PRO A 357 -47.44 -35.77 -30.65
N ASP A 358 -48.34 -36.42 -29.90
CA ASP A 358 -49.02 -37.63 -30.35
C ASP A 358 -49.74 -37.40 -31.68
N GLN A 359 -49.56 -38.34 -32.60
CA GLN A 359 -50.18 -38.31 -33.93
C GLN A 359 -51.38 -39.25 -33.96
N SER A 360 -52.51 -38.78 -34.48
CA SER A 360 -53.73 -39.58 -34.70
C SER A 360 -54.08 -39.53 -36.17
N MET A 361 -54.15 -40.70 -36.82
CA MET A 361 -54.44 -40.81 -38.25
C MET A 361 -55.51 -41.88 -38.49
N ASN A 362 -56.25 -41.70 -39.58
CA ASN A 362 -57.13 -42.76 -40.07
C ASN A 362 -56.31 -43.85 -40.77
N GLU A 363 -56.82 -45.06 -40.70
CA GLU A 363 -56.35 -46.15 -41.54
C GLU A 363 -56.34 -45.71 -43.02
N ASP A 364 -55.33 -46.14 -43.78
CA ASP A 364 -55.16 -45.84 -45.20
C ASP A 364 -55.02 -44.34 -45.57
N GLN A 365 -54.76 -43.47 -44.60
CA GLN A 365 -54.57 -42.02 -44.83
C GLN A 365 -53.28 -41.69 -45.61
N GLY A 366 -52.38 -42.66 -45.78
CA GLY A 366 -51.08 -42.50 -46.44
C GLY A 366 -49.97 -42.16 -45.44
N ASN A 367 -48.84 -41.69 -45.96
CA ASN A 367 -47.68 -41.38 -45.15
C ASN A 367 -47.84 -40.04 -44.41
N LEU A 368 -47.38 -39.97 -43.17
CA LEU A 368 -47.20 -38.71 -42.43
C LEU A 368 -45.74 -38.29 -42.49
N SER A 369 -45.49 -37.02 -42.74
CA SER A 369 -44.15 -36.41 -42.65
C SER A 369 -44.11 -35.46 -41.46
N ILE A 370 -43.11 -35.60 -40.61
CA ILE A 370 -42.85 -34.72 -39.47
C ILE A 370 -41.44 -34.16 -39.63
N ASP A 371 -41.30 -32.84 -39.69
CA ASP A 371 -40.00 -32.18 -39.73
C ASP A 371 -39.37 -32.23 -38.34
N LEU A 372 -38.23 -32.91 -38.20
CA LEU A 372 -37.53 -33.07 -36.92
C LEU A 372 -36.70 -31.83 -36.54
N SER A 373 -36.51 -30.87 -37.45
CA SER A 373 -35.65 -29.70 -37.22
C SER A 373 -36.15 -28.78 -36.09
N GLU A 374 -37.44 -28.85 -35.74
CA GLU A 374 -38.03 -28.05 -34.66
C GLU A 374 -37.93 -28.72 -33.27
N PHE A 375 -37.47 -29.97 -33.20
CA PHE A 375 -37.52 -30.79 -31.98
C PHE A 375 -36.15 -31.06 -31.36
N PHE A 376 -35.07 -30.88 -32.13
CA PHE A 376 -33.70 -31.10 -31.69
C PHE A 376 -32.86 -29.84 -31.90
N ASN A 377 -31.95 -29.57 -30.97
CA ASN A 377 -30.97 -28.50 -31.08
C ASN A 377 -29.58 -29.00 -30.70
N ASP A 378 -28.62 -28.61 -31.51
CA ASP A 378 -27.19 -28.77 -31.27
C ASP A 378 -26.64 -27.37 -30.97
N PRO A 379 -26.06 -27.13 -29.79
CA PRO A 379 -25.56 -25.81 -29.40
C PRO A 379 -24.52 -25.21 -30.34
N ASP A 380 -23.69 -26.03 -30.99
CA ASP A 380 -22.52 -25.54 -31.73
C ASP A 380 -22.80 -25.40 -33.22
N SER A 381 -23.84 -26.08 -33.71
CA SER A 381 -24.32 -26.02 -35.11
C SER A 381 -23.25 -26.34 -36.17
N LEU A 382 -22.12 -26.90 -35.77
CA LEU A 382 -21.00 -27.28 -36.64
C LEU A 382 -21.27 -28.61 -37.38
N ASP A 383 -22.23 -29.38 -36.89
CA ASP A 383 -22.56 -30.72 -37.37
C ASP A 383 -23.92 -30.80 -38.05
N SER A 384 -24.06 -31.78 -38.95
CA SER A 384 -25.35 -32.13 -39.55
C SER A 384 -26.02 -33.22 -38.73
N PHE A 385 -27.26 -33.00 -38.27
CA PHE A 385 -28.04 -34.02 -37.57
C PHE A 385 -28.15 -35.33 -38.36
N THR A 386 -28.00 -36.45 -37.67
CA THR A 386 -28.20 -37.79 -38.24
C THR A 386 -29.30 -38.52 -37.49
N PHE A 387 -30.54 -38.39 -37.97
CA PHE A 387 -31.67 -39.01 -37.29
C PHE A 387 -31.79 -40.51 -37.58
N SER A 388 -32.23 -41.24 -36.57
CA SER A 388 -32.71 -42.62 -36.67
C SER A 388 -34.04 -42.77 -35.92
N ALA A 389 -34.92 -43.64 -36.42
CA ALA A 389 -36.22 -43.88 -35.80
C ALA A 389 -36.55 -45.36 -35.78
N THR A 390 -37.20 -45.80 -34.69
CA THR A 390 -37.67 -47.18 -34.50
C THR A 390 -39.11 -47.19 -34.02
N SER A 391 -39.89 -48.18 -34.46
CA SER A 391 -41.27 -48.38 -34.05
C SER A 391 -41.38 -49.55 -33.09
N SER A 392 -42.19 -49.42 -32.03
CA SER A 392 -42.52 -50.56 -31.16
C SER A 392 -43.35 -51.62 -31.86
N ASP A 393 -44.04 -51.25 -32.94
CA ASP A 393 -44.85 -52.13 -33.77
C ASP A 393 -44.80 -51.69 -35.25
N GLU A 394 -43.86 -52.28 -35.98
CA GLU A 394 -43.70 -52.06 -37.43
C GLU A 394 -44.85 -52.63 -38.25
N SER A 395 -45.73 -53.46 -37.67
CA SER A 395 -46.95 -53.90 -38.34
C SER A 395 -48.01 -52.79 -38.39
N LEU A 396 -47.87 -51.73 -37.58
CA LEU A 396 -48.75 -50.57 -37.58
C LEU A 396 -48.14 -49.37 -38.31
N ALA A 397 -46.90 -49.03 -37.99
CA ALA A 397 -46.19 -47.87 -38.55
C ALA A 397 -44.71 -48.17 -38.74
N VAL A 398 -44.23 -48.01 -39.98
CA VAL A 398 -42.82 -48.13 -40.35
C VAL A 398 -42.21 -46.73 -40.46
N PRO A 399 -41.29 -46.35 -39.57
CA PRO A 399 -40.63 -45.06 -39.63
C PRO A 399 -39.45 -45.11 -40.60
N THR A 400 -39.31 -44.09 -41.42
CA THR A 400 -38.15 -43.87 -42.29
C THR A 400 -37.69 -42.42 -42.15
N ILE A 401 -36.37 -42.20 -42.22
CA ILE A 401 -35.77 -40.86 -42.16
C ILE A 401 -35.33 -40.47 -43.57
N SER A 402 -35.71 -39.27 -43.99
CA SER A 402 -35.27 -38.66 -45.25
C SER A 402 -34.79 -37.24 -44.98
N GLY A 403 -33.49 -37.06 -44.78
CA GLY A 403 -32.95 -35.76 -44.32
C GLY A 403 -33.39 -35.51 -42.87
N SER A 404 -34.08 -34.40 -42.62
CA SER A 404 -34.68 -34.08 -41.32
C SER A 404 -36.13 -34.55 -41.18
N ASP A 405 -36.73 -35.15 -42.21
CA ASP A 405 -38.12 -35.59 -42.16
C ASP A 405 -38.24 -37.04 -41.66
N LEU A 406 -39.05 -37.23 -40.61
CA LEU A 406 -39.60 -38.53 -40.23
C LEU A 406 -40.83 -38.82 -41.08
N VAL A 407 -40.74 -39.84 -41.93
CA VAL A 407 -41.84 -40.36 -42.74
C VAL A 407 -42.37 -41.64 -42.11
N LEU A 408 -43.60 -41.58 -41.61
CA LEU A 408 -44.33 -42.74 -41.08
C LEU A 408 -45.17 -43.37 -42.19
N SER A 409 -44.82 -44.58 -42.60
CA SER A 409 -45.63 -45.40 -43.51
C SER A 409 -46.54 -46.31 -42.73
N LEU A 410 -47.85 -46.06 -42.83
CA LEU A 410 -48.88 -46.90 -42.23
C LEU A 410 -49.19 -48.11 -43.13
N LEU A 411 -49.40 -49.27 -42.52
CA LEU A 411 -49.85 -50.47 -43.20
C LEU A 411 -51.38 -50.52 -43.27
N SER A 412 -51.92 -50.93 -44.42
CA SER A 412 -53.37 -51.01 -44.64
C SER A 412 -54.06 -52.06 -43.79
N ASN A 413 -55.32 -51.82 -43.40
CA ASN A 413 -56.13 -52.75 -42.60
C ASN A 413 -55.56 -53.02 -41.20
N GLN A 414 -54.95 -52.00 -40.59
CA GLN A 414 -54.37 -52.06 -39.24
C GLN A 414 -54.94 -50.97 -38.33
N PHE A 415 -55.07 -51.29 -37.03
CA PHE A 415 -55.51 -50.36 -36.00
C PHE A 415 -54.73 -50.62 -34.70
N GLY A 416 -54.42 -49.58 -33.94
CA GLY A 416 -53.69 -49.71 -32.69
C GLY A 416 -52.88 -48.47 -32.34
N THR A 417 -51.89 -48.65 -31.48
CA THR A 417 -50.96 -47.60 -31.04
C THR A 417 -49.54 -48.15 -31.14
N SER A 418 -48.64 -47.39 -31.74
CA SER A 418 -47.20 -47.66 -31.74
C SER A 418 -46.44 -46.48 -31.17
N ILE A 419 -45.35 -46.75 -30.47
CA ILE A 419 -44.41 -45.74 -29.97
C ILE A 419 -43.26 -45.64 -30.98
N ILE A 420 -43.03 -44.43 -31.47
CA ILE A 420 -41.88 -44.11 -32.31
C ILE A 420 -40.79 -43.49 -31.43
N SER A 421 -39.62 -44.13 -31.37
CA SER A 421 -38.43 -43.59 -30.69
C SER A 421 -37.48 -43.00 -31.71
N ILE A 422 -36.99 -41.79 -31.47
CA ILE A 422 -36.13 -41.03 -32.39
C ILE A 422 -34.83 -40.71 -31.66
N ASN A 423 -33.69 -40.94 -32.31
CA ASN A 423 -32.37 -40.50 -31.85
C ASN A 423 -31.77 -39.57 -32.92
N ALA A 424 -31.08 -38.53 -32.47
CA ALA A 424 -30.48 -37.49 -33.31
C ALA A 424 -28.96 -37.55 -33.32
#